data_AF-A0A6J0TX34-F1
#
_entry.id   AF-A0A6J0TX34-F1
#
_cell.length_a   1.000
_cell.length_b   1.000
_cell.length_c   1.000
_cell.angle_alpha   90.00
_cell.angle_beta   90.00
_cell.angle_gamma   90.00
#
_symmetry.space_group_name_H-M   'P 1'
#
loop_
_entity.id
_entity.type
_entity.pdbx_description
1 polymer ?
#
loop_
_entity_poly.entity_id
_entity_poly.type
_entity_poly.pdbx_seq_one_letter_code
_entity_poly.pdbx_strand_id
1 'polypeptide(L)'
;MVGQLGGNVTLPCPEGEAENTTLTQWRFEGQNLNSYPAAPLIVGTDLFLPTLHFNHSGFYSCHAGKKLLRTWCLVLEEPLESPDFTCRRKSLLKDILCEWKMPRPMSVCTKARLWMQKVSPRENPTEQQCRYYGKSRKVTCRIVGLHHEEDIFLLVTACVVNPVGASNKTKYLWINSLLKPDPPADVTVYPVEKASRKLRVTWRYPYSWGTTFYHLQFELRYWVETSQMYSEVQLRPGVTSYVISDALEGLRHIVRVRCREEYNHGAWSEWSRESSGIPWTEPKDPEPELTSYFPEFPYYFINTEKPTTPEISKELDIQQVEVPTLASLHLVLMVVISVTVGFTLIALIIFWCRKRWGPPSYREGKPSTAPTYALAPLSPEPPLSASPLLSPPASPFSESSVDSPRVLDNGPYDVANADYFLLPK
;
A
#
# COMPACT_ATOMS: atom_id res chain seq x y z
N MET A 1 16.83 -30.50 16.88
CA MET A 1 18.05 -29.75 16.54
C MET A 1 17.81 -29.05 15.21
N VAL A 2 18.40 -27.88 15.02
CA VAL A 2 18.22 -27.09 13.80
C VAL A 2 19.57 -26.88 13.16
N GLY A 3 19.64 -27.12 11.85
CA GLY A 3 20.82 -26.83 11.04
C GLY A 3 20.52 -25.79 9.97
N GLN A 4 21.54 -25.02 9.60
CA GLN A 4 21.48 -24.11 8.46
C GLN A 4 21.87 -24.85 7.18
N LEU A 5 21.14 -24.61 6.10
CA LEU A 5 21.48 -25.15 4.77
C LEU A 5 22.90 -24.70 4.35
N GLY A 6 23.72 -25.63 3.85
CA GLY A 6 25.13 -25.41 3.50
C GLY A 6 26.09 -25.34 4.69
N GLY A 7 25.58 -25.30 5.92
CA GLY A 7 26.36 -25.37 7.16
C GLY A 7 26.73 -26.81 7.56
N ASN A 8 27.29 -26.96 8.75
CA ASN A 8 27.62 -28.24 9.37
C ASN A 8 26.92 -28.40 10.72
N VAL A 9 26.58 -29.64 11.09
CA VAL A 9 25.95 -29.96 12.38
C VAL A 9 26.57 -31.22 12.94
N THR A 10 26.86 -31.20 14.25
CA THR A 10 27.25 -32.39 15.02
C THR A 10 26.09 -32.80 15.91
N LEU A 11 25.60 -34.03 15.77
CA LEU A 11 24.58 -34.61 16.64
C LEU A 11 25.28 -35.40 17.76
N PRO A 12 25.18 -34.96 19.02
CA PRO A 12 25.86 -35.66 20.09
C PRO A 12 25.14 -36.94 20.49
N CYS A 13 25.89 -38.03 20.71
CA CYS A 13 25.35 -39.24 21.30
C CYS A 13 25.81 -39.35 22.76
N PRO A 14 24.87 -39.43 23.73
CA PRO A 14 25.26 -39.59 25.12
C PRO A 14 26.01 -40.91 25.30
N GLU A 15 27.19 -40.84 25.90
CA GLU A 15 27.89 -42.02 26.39
C GLU A 15 27.07 -42.60 27.55
N GLY A 16 26.60 -43.84 27.38
CA GLY A 16 26.05 -44.58 28.51
C GLY A 16 27.18 -44.92 29.47
N GLU A 17 26.92 -44.91 30.77
CA GLU A 17 27.70 -45.64 31.76
C GLU A 17 27.73 -47.13 31.38
N ALA A 18 28.66 -47.51 30.51
CA ALA A 18 28.87 -48.88 30.11
C ALA A 18 30.36 -49.02 29.78
N GLU A 19 31.05 -49.77 30.63
CA GLU A 19 32.49 -50.08 30.65
C GLU A 19 33.06 -50.72 29.37
N ASN A 20 32.35 -50.75 28.25
CA ASN A 20 32.85 -51.28 26.99
C ASN A 20 32.33 -50.46 25.82
N THR A 21 33.23 -49.68 25.20
CA THR A 21 33.03 -48.89 23.97
C THR A 21 32.65 -49.81 22.81
N THR A 22 31.38 -50.20 22.77
CA THR A 22 30.83 -51.12 21.79
C THR A 22 30.14 -50.31 20.70
N LEU A 23 30.82 -50.23 19.55
CA LEU A 23 30.36 -49.79 18.23
C LEU A 23 29.02 -49.02 18.22
N THR A 24 29.07 -47.71 18.45
CA THR A 24 27.92 -46.81 18.31
C THR A 24 27.43 -46.81 16.86
N GLN A 25 26.15 -47.11 16.65
CA GLN A 25 25.53 -47.17 15.34
C GLN A 25 24.50 -46.04 15.17
N TRP A 26 24.58 -45.36 14.03
CA TRP A 26 23.65 -44.29 13.68
C TRP A 26 22.71 -44.73 12.57
N ARG A 27 21.43 -44.37 12.72
CA ARG A 27 20.38 -44.62 11.73
C ARG A 27 19.66 -43.33 11.36
N PHE A 28 19.33 -43.17 10.08
CA PHE A 28 18.51 -42.08 9.55
C PHE A 28 17.20 -42.65 9.02
N GLU A 29 16.07 -42.14 9.51
CA GLU A 29 14.72 -42.62 9.15
C GLU A 29 14.58 -44.16 9.28
N GLY A 30 15.26 -44.73 10.29
CA GLY A 30 15.29 -46.17 10.56
C GLY A 30 16.28 -46.99 9.72
N GLN A 31 16.92 -46.41 8.70
CA GLN A 31 17.93 -47.08 7.86
C GLN A 31 19.37 -46.81 8.34
N ASN A 32 20.29 -47.74 8.10
CA ASN A 32 21.70 -47.54 8.43
C ASN A 32 22.34 -46.50 7.50
N LEU A 33 23.13 -45.58 8.08
CA LEU A 33 23.74 -44.46 7.35
C LEU A 33 24.75 -44.86 6.27
N ASN A 34 25.28 -46.09 6.29
CA ASN A 34 26.24 -46.60 5.31
C ASN A 34 25.67 -46.69 3.87
N SER A 35 24.38 -46.45 3.68
CA SER A 35 23.69 -46.53 2.39
C SER A 35 23.41 -45.16 1.74
N TYR A 36 23.83 -44.03 2.34
CA TYR A 36 23.51 -42.67 1.87
C TYR A 36 24.70 -41.97 1.16
N PRO A 37 24.47 -41.12 0.14
CA PRO A 37 25.52 -40.71 -0.82
C PRO A 37 26.44 -39.55 -0.37
N ALA A 38 26.18 -38.91 0.77
CA ALA A 38 27.03 -37.86 1.33
C ALA A 38 27.58 -38.39 2.66
N ALA A 39 28.79 -38.95 2.62
CA ALA A 39 29.34 -39.77 3.71
C ALA A 39 29.31 -39.01 5.06
N PRO A 40 28.40 -39.39 5.98
CA PRO A 40 28.39 -38.84 7.32
C PRO A 40 29.66 -39.29 8.05
N LEU A 41 30.31 -38.39 8.78
CA LEU A 41 31.52 -38.71 9.52
C LEU A 41 31.14 -39.00 10.98
N ILE A 42 31.46 -40.19 11.46
CA ILE A 42 31.31 -40.52 12.89
C ILE A 42 32.64 -40.15 13.57
N VAL A 43 32.59 -39.17 14.47
CA VAL A 43 33.76 -38.68 15.23
C VAL A 43 33.55 -39.07 16.69
N GLY A 44 34.23 -40.13 17.14
CA GLY A 44 33.95 -40.73 18.45
C GLY A 44 32.56 -41.38 18.49
N THR A 45 31.69 -40.92 19.37
CA THR A 45 30.26 -41.32 19.47
C THR A 45 29.32 -40.40 18.70
N ASP A 46 29.81 -39.23 18.28
CA ASP A 46 29.01 -38.17 17.69
C ASP A 46 28.93 -38.29 16.16
N LEU A 47 27.82 -37.83 15.60
CA LEU A 47 27.59 -37.82 14.16
C LEU A 47 27.80 -36.43 13.58
N PHE A 48 28.83 -36.27 12.75
CA PHE A 48 29.12 -35.03 12.04
C PHE A 48 28.55 -35.08 10.60
N LEU A 49 27.71 -34.10 10.28
CA LEU A 49 27.10 -33.91 8.98
C LEU A 49 27.68 -32.65 8.32
N PRO A 50 28.60 -32.79 7.35
CA PRO A 50 29.10 -31.67 6.57
C PRO A 50 28.09 -31.25 5.50
N THR A 51 28.09 -29.95 5.14
CA THR A 51 27.36 -29.38 4.00
C THR A 51 25.90 -29.84 3.93
N LEU A 52 25.08 -29.31 4.82
CA LEU A 52 23.69 -29.75 4.99
C LEU A 52 22.82 -29.37 3.78
N HIS A 53 22.08 -30.36 3.26
CA HIS A 53 21.08 -30.21 2.20
C HIS A 53 19.70 -30.60 2.74
N PHE A 54 18.61 -30.11 2.13
CA PHE A 54 17.25 -30.35 2.63
C PHE A 54 16.90 -31.85 2.81
N ASN A 55 17.51 -32.74 2.03
CA ASN A 55 17.34 -34.20 2.14
C ASN A 55 17.96 -34.82 3.41
N HIS A 56 18.78 -34.07 4.15
CA HIS A 56 19.32 -34.44 5.46
C HIS A 56 18.38 -34.03 6.61
N SER A 57 17.24 -33.41 6.33
CA SER A 57 16.23 -33.19 7.37
C SER A 57 15.48 -34.49 7.66
N GLY A 58 15.33 -34.83 8.95
CA GLY A 58 14.66 -36.06 9.36
C GLY A 58 15.07 -36.52 10.76
N PHE A 59 14.77 -37.77 11.07
CA PHE A 59 15.06 -38.39 12.36
C PHE A 59 16.36 -39.20 12.32
N TYR A 60 17.31 -38.79 13.16
CA TYR A 60 18.57 -39.48 13.39
C TYR A 60 18.52 -40.16 14.75
N SER A 61 18.87 -41.44 14.82
CA SER A 61 18.88 -42.20 16.07
C SER A 61 20.24 -42.83 16.30
N CYS A 62 20.74 -42.69 17.53
CA CYS A 62 21.99 -43.29 17.99
C CYS A 62 21.67 -44.53 18.83
N HIS A 63 22.35 -45.64 18.54
CA HIS A 63 22.16 -46.93 19.19
C HIS A 63 23.49 -47.49 19.71
N ALA A 64 23.47 -48.10 20.90
CA ALA A 64 24.53 -48.98 21.39
C ALA A 64 24.05 -50.43 21.25
N GLY A 65 24.58 -51.15 20.26
CA GLY A 65 24.07 -52.47 19.88
C GLY A 65 22.60 -52.43 19.48
N LYS A 66 21.71 -53.04 20.28
CA LYS A 66 20.25 -53.04 20.07
C LYS A 66 19.50 -51.97 20.87
N LYS A 67 20.18 -51.25 21.76
CA LYS A 67 19.57 -50.26 22.65
C LYS A 67 19.60 -48.88 22.00
N LEU A 68 18.43 -48.25 21.85
CA LEU A 68 18.31 -46.86 21.44
C LEU A 68 18.80 -45.96 22.58
N LEU A 69 19.77 -45.09 22.30
CA LEU A 69 20.30 -44.13 23.27
C LEU A 69 19.60 -42.78 23.16
N ARG A 70 19.53 -42.23 21.94
CA ARG A 70 18.94 -40.90 21.68
C ARG A 70 18.40 -40.79 20.27
N THR A 71 17.35 -40.00 20.11
CA THR A 71 16.81 -39.61 18.80
C THR A 71 16.85 -38.09 18.66
N TRP A 72 17.32 -37.63 17.51
CA TRP A 72 17.41 -36.24 17.10
C TRP A 72 16.47 -36.02 15.91
N CYS A 73 15.55 -35.06 16.02
CA CYS A 73 14.85 -34.51 14.87
C CYS A 73 15.69 -33.34 14.34
N LEU A 74 16.30 -33.49 13.16
CA LEU A 74 17.06 -32.44 12.49
C LEU A 74 16.15 -31.74 11.49
N VAL A 75 15.89 -30.46 11.73
CA VAL A 75 15.15 -29.60 10.82
C VAL A 75 16.13 -28.63 10.18
N LEU A 76 16.15 -28.59 8.85
CA LEU A 76 17.03 -27.70 8.10
C LEU A 76 16.26 -26.48 7.62
N GLU A 77 16.83 -25.32 7.89
CA GLU A 77 16.24 -24.03 7.59
C GLU A 77 17.25 -23.17 6.83
N GLU A 78 16.74 -22.23 6.04
CA GLU A 78 17.53 -21.30 5.25
C GLU A 78 17.49 -19.90 5.88
N PRO A 79 18.55 -19.07 5.74
CA PRO A 79 18.51 -17.67 6.16
C PRO A 79 17.35 -16.92 5.50
N LEU A 80 16.67 -16.09 6.30
CA LEU A 80 15.47 -15.40 5.85
C LEU A 80 15.78 -14.10 5.11
N GLU A 81 15.09 -13.88 3.99
CA GLU A 81 15.06 -12.60 3.31
C GLU A 81 14.23 -11.56 4.09
N SER A 82 14.60 -10.28 3.93
CA SER A 82 13.87 -9.19 4.61
C SER A 82 12.46 -9.02 4.05
N PRO A 83 11.41 -8.95 4.90
CA PRO A 83 10.04 -8.88 4.44
C PRO A 83 9.74 -7.53 3.80
N ASP A 84 9.34 -7.51 2.53
CA ASP A 84 8.86 -6.28 1.89
C ASP A 84 7.34 -6.14 2.00
N PHE A 85 6.90 -5.47 3.06
CA PHE A 85 5.48 -5.31 3.38
C PHE A 85 4.90 -3.99 2.90
N THR A 86 3.59 -4.01 2.64
CA THR A 86 2.80 -2.84 2.26
C THR A 86 1.63 -2.71 3.22
N CYS A 87 1.31 -1.49 3.64
CA CYS A 87 0.19 -1.23 4.53
C CYS A 87 -0.86 -0.39 3.81
N ARG A 88 -2.13 -0.67 4.06
CA ARG A 88 -3.27 0.04 3.46
C ARG A 88 -4.47 0.04 4.39
N ARG A 89 -5.28 1.09 4.30
CA ARG A 89 -6.54 1.26 5.04
C ARG A 89 -7.66 1.57 4.07
N LYS A 90 -8.81 0.89 4.21
CA LYS A 90 -9.95 1.03 3.27
C LYS A 90 -10.88 2.19 3.57
N SER A 91 -10.99 2.56 4.84
CA SER A 91 -11.82 3.65 5.34
C SER A 91 -11.21 4.15 6.65
N LEU A 92 -11.48 5.39 7.02
CA LEU A 92 -10.96 6.02 8.24
C LEU A 92 -11.37 5.27 9.53
N LEU A 93 -12.46 4.50 9.47
CA LEU A 93 -12.97 3.68 10.58
C LEU A 93 -12.51 2.22 10.52
N LYS A 94 -11.72 1.82 9.52
CA LYS A 94 -11.24 0.44 9.38
C LYS A 94 -9.78 0.33 9.81
N ASP A 95 -9.43 -0.86 10.29
CA ASP A 95 -8.06 -1.22 10.66
C ASP A 95 -7.08 -1.03 9.49
N ILE A 96 -5.82 -0.77 9.83
CA ILE A 96 -4.73 -0.77 8.85
C ILE A 96 -4.29 -2.21 8.63
N LEU A 97 -4.29 -2.63 7.36
CA LEU A 97 -3.87 -3.96 6.95
C LEU A 97 -2.47 -3.90 6.36
N CYS A 98 -1.51 -4.58 6.97
CA CYS A 98 -0.17 -4.74 6.45
C CYS A 98 0.04 -6.14 5.88
N GLU A 99 0.59 -6.25 4.69
CA GLU A 99 0.73 -7.51 3.96
C GLU A 99 2.04 -7.61 3.20
N TRP A 100 2.61 -8.81 3.16
CA TRP A 100 3.73 -9.17 2.31
C TRP A 100 3.61 -10.60 1.82
N LYS A 101 4.32 -10.90 0.73
CA LYS A 101 4.38 -12.24 0.14
C LYS A 101 5.74 -12.85 0.44
N MET A 102 5.75 -14.08 0.92
CA MET A 102 6.98 -14.84 1.16
C MET A 102 7.47 -15.45 -0.16
N PRO A 103 8.78 -15.40 -0.46
CA PRO A 103 9.35 -16.04 -1.66
C PRO A 103 9.05 -17.54 -1.68
N ARG A 104 9.16 -18.19 -0.52
CA ARG A 104 8.92 -19.62 -0.29
C ARG A 104 7.84 -19.82 0.79
N PRO A 105 7.15 -20.98 0.82
CA PRO A 105 6.24 -21.30 1.92
C PRO A 105 6.96 -21.27 3.27
N MET A 106 6.28 -20.75 4.31
CA MET A 106 6.84 -20.74 5.65
C MET A 106 6.92 -22.16 6.20
N SER A 107 8.04 -22.50 6.85
CA SER A 107 8.14 -23.73 7.63
C SER A 107 7.29 -23.63 8.90
N VAL A 108 7.04 -24.78 9.53
CA VAL A 108 6.29 -24.87 10.80
C VAL A 108 6.96 -24.05 11.92
N CYS A 109 8.29 -23.94 11.88
CA CYS A 109 9.08 -23.24 12.88
C CYS A 109 9.25 -21.75 12.59
N THR A 110 8.88 -21.30 11.39
CA THR A 110 8.98 -19.89 11.02
C THR A 110 7.81 -19.10 11.59
N LYS A 111 8.11 -18.01 12.31
CA LYS A 111 7.12 -17.09 12.86
C LYS A 111 7.26 -15.72 12.22
N ALA A 112 6.13 -15.12 11.87
CA ALA A 112 6.04 -13.77 11.35
C ALA A 112 5.35 -12.88 12.38
N ARG A 113 5.97 -11.73 12.68
CA ARG A 113 5.50 -10.74 13.66
C ARG A 113 5.55 -9.35 13.06
N LEU A 114 4.70 -8.46 13.56
CA LEU A 114 4.69 -7.06 13.16
C LEU A 114 4.57 -6.19 14.41
N TRP A 115 5.46 -5.22 14.54
CA TRP A 115 5.49 -4.26 15.64
C TRP A 115 5.11 -2.89 15.11
N MET A 116 4.30 -2.17 15.89
CA MET A 116 3.86 -0.81 15.57
C MET A 116 4.17 0.12 16.74
N GLN A 117 4.71 1.29 16.43
CA GLN A 117 4.95 2.36 17.39
C GLN A 117 4.44 3.68 16.82
N LYS A 118 3.64 4.41 17.61
CA LYS A 118 3.33 5.81 17.31
C LYS A 118 4.56 6.67 17.56
N VAL A 119 4.86 7.57 16.63
CA VAL A 119 6.03 8.46 16.70
C VAL A 119 5.73 9.68 17.54
N SER A 120 4.50 10.19 17.45
CA SER A 120 4.02 11.39 18.15
C SER A 120 2.53 11.24 18.51
N PRO A 121 2.17 11.05 19.80
CA PRO A 121 3.07 10.87 20.94
C PRO A 121 3.88 9.57 20.82
N ARG A 122 5.11 9.58 21.35
CA ARG A 122 5.97 8.39 21.31
C ARG A 122 5.48 7.37 22.33
N GLU A 123 4.95 6.26 21.83
CA GLU A 123 4.48 5.15 22.66
C GLU A 123 5.45 3.96 22.60
N ASN A 124 5.25 2.94 23.44
CA ASN A 124 6.02 1.71 23.35
C ASN A 124 5.60 0.89 22.12
N PRO A 125 6.52 0.17 21.46
CA PRO A 125 6.17 -0.73 20.36
C PRO A 125 5.20 -1.83 20.83
N THR A 126 4.12 -2.02 20.07
CA THR A 126 3.10 -3.03 20.34
C THR A 126 3.10 -4.10 19.24
N GLU A 127 3.08 -5.38 19.64
CA GLU A 127 2.95 -6.50 18.69
C GLU A 127 1.53 -6.57 18.15
N GLN A 128 1.42 -6.78 16.84
CA GLN A 128 0.16 -6.79 16.10
C GLN A 128 -0.20 -8.22 15.67
N GLN A 129 -1.49 -8.51 15.59
CA GLN A 129 -1.96 -9.84 15.22
C GLN A 129 -1.70 -10.13 13.74
N CYS A 130 -0.84 -11.13 13.47
CA CYS A 130 -0.51 -11.61 12.13
C CYS A 130 -1.14 -12.98 11.83
N ARG A 131 -1.41 -13.24 10.56
CA ARG A 131 -1.90 -14.54 10.06
C ARG A 131 -1.22 -14.88 8.73
N TYR A 132 -0.82 -16.13 8.58
CA TYR A 132 -0.21 -16.65 7.36
C TYR A 132 -1.22 -17.45 6.53
N TYR A 133 -1.25 -17.19 5.23
CA TYR A 133 -2.08 -17.89 4.25
C TYR A 133 -1.18 -18.70 3.33
N GLY A 134 -1.06 -20.01 3.60
CA GLY A 134 -0.15 -20.92 2.88
C GLY A 134 -0.36 -20.95 1.36
N LYS A 135 -1.63 -20.99 0.90
CA LYS A 135 -1.96 -21.05 -0.54
C LYS A 135 -1.42 -19.86 -1.34
N SER A 136 -1.53 -18.65 -0.79
CA SER A 136 -1.06 -17.42 -1.43
C SER A 136 0.36 -17.02 -1.02
N ARG A 137 0.97 -17.78 -0.09
CA ARG A 137 2.24 -17.45 0.59
C ARG A 137 2.23 -16.04 1.18
N LYS A 138 1.08 -15.59 1.68
CA LYS A 138 0.88 -14.21 2.10
C LYS A 138 0.79 -14.14 3.62
N VAL A 139 1.55 -13.23 4.23
CA VAL A 139 1.37 -12.86 5.63
C VAL A 139 0.54 -11.59 5.67
N THR A 140 -0.38 -11.51 6.61
CA THR A 140 -1.25 -10.36 6.79
C THR A 140 -1.38 -10.05 8.27
N CYS A 141 -1.13 -8.80 8.65
CA CYS A 141 -1.22 -8.31 10.01
C CYS A 141 -2.21 -7.15 10.09
N ARG A 142 -2.94 -7.05 11.20
CA ARG A 142 -3.91 -5.97 11.45
C ARG A 142 -3.42 -5.07 12.56
N ILE A 143 -3.39 -3.77 12.29
CA ILE A 143 -3.14 -2.73 13.28
C ILE A 143 -4.49 -2.13 13.67
N VAL A 144 -4.84 -2.27 14.94
CA VAL A 144 -6.13 -1.88 15.51
C VAL A 144 -6.01 -0.62 16.37
N GLY A 145 -7.12 0.03 16.69
CA GLY A 145 -7.16 1.11 17.69
C GLY A 145 -6.62 2.46 17.20
N LEU A 146 -6.56 2.68 15.88
CA LEU A 146 -6.15 3.94 15.24
C LEU A 146 -7.33 4.63 14.54
N HIS A 147 -8.55 4.42 15.06
CA HIS A 147 -9.75 5.07 14.53
C HIS A 147 -9.68 6.57 14.85
N HIS A 148 -9.99 7.42 13.86
CA HIS A 148 -9.95 8.89 13.98
C HIS A 148 -8.57 9.51 14.25
N GLU A 149 -7.50 8.72 14.17
CA GLU A 149 -6.12 9.20 14.21
C GLU A 149 -5.62 9.42 12.78
N GLU A 150 -5.63 10.68 12.33
CA GLU A 150 -5.33 11.05 10.93
C GLU A 150 -3.89 11.57 10.79
N ASP A 151 -3.46 12.47 11.67
CA ASP A 151 -2.16 13.15 11.60
C ASP A 151 -1.07 12.51 12.46
N ILE A 152 -1.04 11.17 12.49
CA ILE A 152 -0.04 10.42 13.25
C ILE A 152 0.90 9.66 12.31
N PHE A 153 2.17 9.66 12.66
CA PHE A 153 3.19 8.84 12.02
C PHE A 153 3.42 7.56 12.82
N LEU A 154 3.55 6.46 12.09
CA LEU A 154 3.83 5.13 12.61
C LEU A 154 5.21 4.67 12.17
N LEU A 155 5.94 4.07 13.12
CA LEU A 155 7.09 3.24 12.83
C LEU A 155 6.62 1.79 12.87
N VAL A 156 6.63 1.12 11.72
CA VAL A 156 6.16 -0.28 11.58
C VAL A 156 7.33 -1.17 11.22
N THR A 157 7.55 -2.23 12.00
CA THR A 157 8.60 -3.21 11.79
C THR A 157 8.00 -4.60 11.57
N ALA A 158 8.14 -5.12 10.36
CA ALA A 158 7.85 -6.52 10.08
C ALA A 158 9.09 -7.37 10.36
N CYS A 159 8.92 -8.48 11.05
CA CYS A 159 10.00 -9.40 11.41
C CYS A 159 9.58 -10.83 11.10
N VAL A 160 10.45 -11.58 10.44
CA VAL A 160 10.30 -13.01 10.21
C VAL A 160 11.46 -13.69 10.91
N VAL A 161 11.16 -14.68 11.73
CA VAL A 161 12.13 -15.41 12.54
C VAL A 161 11.96 -16.90 12.28
N ASN A 162 13.05 -17.58 11.99
CA ASN A 162 13.15 -19.03 12.05
C ASN A 162 14.24 -19.40 13.07
N PRO A 163 14.41 -20.68 13.39
CA PRO A 163 15.40 -21.07 14.39
C PRO A 163 16.87 -20.85 13.98
N VAL A 164 17.15 -20.53 12.71
CA VAL A 164 18.50 -20.23 12.20
C VAL A 164 18.79 -18.74 12.19
N GLY A 165 17.78 -17.88 12.12
CA GLY A 165 17.97 -16.44 12.10
C GLY A 165 16.69 -15.62 12.07
N ALA A 166 16.88 -14.31 12.09
CA ALA A 166 15.81 -13.33 12.02
C ALA A 166 16.11 -12.32 10.92
N SER A 167 15.06 -11.89 10.22
CA SER A 167 15.14 -10.84 9.21
C SER A 167 13.99 -9.87 9.41
N ASN A 168 14.29 -8.58 9.33
CA ASN A 168 13.33 -7.53 9.60
C ASN A 168 13.39 -6.42 8.56
N LYS A 169 12.29 -5.66 8.47
CA LYS A 169 12.22 -4.43 7.70
C LYS A 169 11.37 -3.44 8.46
N THR A 170 11.85 -2.20 8.53
CA THR A 170 11.14 -1.10 9.19
C THR A 170 10.74 -0.06 8.16
N LYS A 171 9.49 0.41 8.21
CA LYS A 171 8.97 1.50 7.37
C LYS A 171 8.36 2.58 8.26
N TYR A 172 8.61 3.83 7.87
CA TYR A 172 7.96 5.00 8.44
C TYR A 172 6.72 5.32 7.60
N LEU A 173 5.55 5.35 8.22
CA LEU A 173 4.26 5.46 7.54
C LEU A 173 3.45 6.62 8.12
N TRP A 174 2.86 7.43 7.25
CA TRP A 174 1.91 8.46 7.64
C TRP A 174 0.49 7.92 7.51
N ILE A 175 -0.31 7.92 8.57
CA ILE A 175 -1.62 7.23 8.57
C ILE A 175 -2.55 7.74 7.45
N ASN A 176 -2.58 9.06 7.21
CA ASN A 176 -3.38 9.63 6.13
C ASN A 176 -2.97 9.16 4.73
N SER A 177 -1.68 8.86 4.49
CA SER A 177 -1.24 8.35 3.19
C SER A 177 -1.59 6.89 2.93
N LEU A 178 -1.95 6.13 3.98
CA LEU A 178 -2.32 4.71 3.87
C LEU A 178 -3.75 4.49 3.38
N LEU A 179 -4.58 5.54 3.37
CA LEU A 179 -5.97 5.43 2.95
C LEU A 179 -6.05 5.14 1.44
N LYS A 180 -6.72 4.06 1.07
CA LYS A 180 -7.00 3.70 -0.32
C LYS A 180 -8.34 2.97 -0.38
N PRO A 181 -9.44 3.65 -0.71
CA PRO A 181 -10.76 3.05 -0.81
C PRO A 181 -10.80 1.88 -1.81
N ASP A 182 -11.80 1.01 -1.66
CA ASP A 182 -12.17 0.10 -2.75
C ASP A 182 -12.89 0.87 -3.88
N PRO A 183 -12.94 0.34 -5.12
CA PRO A 183 -13.66 1.00 -6.21
C PRO A 183 -15.15 1.18 -5.90
N PRO A 184 -15.82 2.19 -6.47
CA PRO A 184 -17.27 2.37 -6.37
C PRO A 184 -18.04 1.10 -6.77
N ALA A 185 -19.12 0.82 -6.05
CA ALA A 185 -19.96 -0.34 -6.27
C ALA A 185 -21.12 -0.03 -7.23
N ASP A 186 -21.67 -1.07 -7.87
CA ASP A 186 -22.92 -1.03 -8.62
C ASP A 186 -23.01 0.12 -9.65
N VAL A 187 -21.93 0.32 -10.41
CA VAL A 187 -21.92 1.30 -11.51
C VAL A 187 -22.89 0.86 -12.60
N THR A 188 -23.81 1.74 -12.96
CA THR A 188 -24.88 1.48 -13.93
C THR A 188 -25.04 2.68 -14.85
N VAL A 189 -25.36 2.41 -16.11
CA VAL A 189 -25.46 3.41 -17.18
C VAL A 189 -26.81 3.25 -17.88
N TYR A 190 -27.61 4.31 -17.88
CA TYR A 190 -28.96 4.31 -18.45
C TYR A 190 -29.12 5.39 -19.52
N PRO A 191 -29.84 5.12 -20.61
CA PRO A 191 -30.27 6.17 -21.54
C PRO A 191 -31.20 7.15 -20.83
N VAL A 192 -31.08 8.43 -21.18
CA VAL A 192 -32.07 9.44 -20.76
C VAL A 192 -33.15 9.52 -21.83
N GLU A 193 -34.39 9.21 -21.45
CA GLU A 193 -35.52 9.17 -22.37
C GLU A 193 -35.65 10.48 -23.16
N LYS A 194 -35.91 10.37 -24.47
CA LYS A 194 -36.03 11.50 -25.41
C LYS A 194 -34.76 12.37 -25.53
N ALA A 195 -33.61 11.88 -25.09
CA ALA A 195 -32.33 12.59 -25.19
C ALA A 195 -31.23 11.69 -25.77
N SER A 196 -31.07 11.75 -27.10
CA SER A 196 -30.14 10.93 -27.90
C SER A 196 -28.66 11.14 -27.58
N ARG A 197 -28.29 12.25 -26.93
CA ARG A 197 -26.90 12.57 -26.56
C ARG A 197 -26.62 12.48 -25.07
N LYS A 198 -27.54 11.89 -24.29
CA LYS A 198 -27.44 11.84 -22.81
C LYS A 198 -27.41 10.42 -22.27
N LEU A 199 -26.47 10.20 -21.34
CA LEU A 199 -26.38 8.98 -20.54
C LEU A 199 -26.34 9.35 -19.05
N ARG A 200 -27.23 8.73 -18.27
CA ARG A 200 -27.22 8.85 -16.80
C ARG A 200 -26.42 7.71 -16.20
N VAL A 201 -25.36 8.06 -15.49
CA VAL A 201 -24.51 7.12 -14.77
C VAL A 201 -24.83 7.22 -13.29
N THR A 202 -25.02 6.08 -12.62
CA THR A 202 -25.22 6.01 -11.16
C THR A 202 -24.33 4.96 -10.55
N TRP A 203 -23.86 5.17 -9.32
CA TRP A 203 -23.04 4.23 -8.57
C TRP A 203 -23.34 4.34 -7.07
N ARG A 204 -22.75 3.44 -6.29
CA ARG A 204 -22.80 3.46 -4.83
C ARG A 204 -21.40 3.59 -4.25
N TYR A 205 -21.34 4.01 -2.99
CA TYR A 205 -20.12 3.95 -2.20
C TYR A 205 -19.61 2.50 -2.11
N PRO A 206 -18.29 2.30 -2.00
CA PRO A 206 -17.74 0.97 -1.77
C PRO A 206 -18.27 0.39 -0.45
N TYR A 207 -18.66 -0.88 -0.44
CA TYR A 207 -19.15 -1.57 0.77
C TYR A 207 -18.16 -1.51 1.94
N SER A 208 -16.86 -1.44 1.66
CA SER A 208 -15.80 -1.32 2.66
C SER A 208 -15.76 0.04 3.37
N TRP A 209 -16.36 1.08 2.78
CA TRP A 209 -16.32 2.45 3.30
C TRP A 209 -17.11 2.56 4.61
N GLY A 210 -18.33 2.00 4.61
CA GLY A 210 -19.10 1.67 5.81
C GLY A 210 -19.63 2.87 6.63
N THR A 211 -19.43 4.11 6.19
CA THR A 211 -19.84 5.32 6.91
C THR A 211 -20.36 6.39 5.94
N THR A 212 -21.29 7.20 6.43
CA THR A 212 -21.82 8.38 5.73
C THR A 212 -21.22 9.69 6.25
N PHE A 213 -20.43 9.65 7.33
CA PHE A 213 -19.82 10.85 7.93
C PHE A 213 -18.69 11.41 7.08
N TYR A 214 -17.90 10.53 6.47
CA TYR A 214 -16.81 10.90 5.57
C TYR A 214 -17.26 10.68 4.13
N HIS A 215 -17.21 11.73 3.31
CA HIS A 215 -17.59 11.63 1.91
C HIS A 215 -16.43 11.18 1.03
N LEU A 216 -16.80 10.63 -0.11
CA LEU A 216 -15.87 10.35 -1.20
C LEU A 216 -16.11 11.38 -2.31
N GLN A 217 -15.02 11.85 -2.89
CA GLN A 217 -15.03 12.45 -4.23
C GLN A 217 -14.84 11.35 -5.27
N PHE A 218 -15.37 11.59 -6.46
CA PHE A 218 -15.37 10.61 -7.54
C PHE A 218 -14.75 11.20 -8.79
N GLU A 219 -14.16 10.34 -9.59
CA GLU A 219 -13.72 10.67 -10.93
C GLU A 219 -14.32 9.66 -11.88
N LEU A 220 -14.97 10.16 -12.93
CA LEU A 220 -15.66 9.37 -13.94
C LEU A 220 -14.86 9.47 -15.24
N ARG A 221 -14.59 8.32 -15.85
CA ARG A 221 -13.97 8.22 -17.18
C ARG A 221 -14.96 7.54 -18.12
N TYR A 222 -15.18 8.12 -19.30
CA TYR A 222 -16.04 7.54 -20.32
C TYR A 222 -15.45 7.67 -21.72
N TRP A 223 -15.77 6.71 -22.58
CA TRP A 223 -15.35 6.70 -23.98
C TRP A 223 -16.33 5.88 -24.81
N VAL A 224 -16.30 6.07 -26.12
CA VAL A 224 -16.99 5.19 -27.07
C VAL A 224 -16.19 3.91 -27.20
N GLU A 225 -16.84 2.75 -27.22
CA GLU A 225 -16.15 1.44 -27.24
C GLU A 225 -15.12 1.30 -28.38
N THR A 226 -15.38 1.91 -29.54
CA THR A 226 -14.49 1.89 -30.71
C THR A 226 -13.39 2.97 -30.68
N SER A 227 -13.43 3.87 -29.70
CA SER A 227 -12.48 4.97 -29.54
C SER A 227 -11.33 4.58 -28.61
N GLN A 228 -10.13 5.08 -28.91
CA GLN A 228 -8.97 5.01 -28.00
C GLN A 228 -8.88 6.24 -27.07
N MET A 229 -9.64 7.29 -27.38
CA MET A 229 -9.70 8.52 -26.59
C MET A 229 -10.83 8.44 -25.56
N TYR A 230 -10.54 8.92 -24.36
CA TYR A 230 -11.47 8.99 -23.24
C TYR A 230 -11.60 10.41 -22.70
N SER A 231 -12.75 10.69 -22.10
CA SER A 231 -13.05 11.92 -21.37
C SER A 231 -13.09 11.62 -19.87
N GLU A 232 -12.58 12.55 -19.07
CA GLU A 232 -12.58 12.45 -17.60
C GLU A 232 -13.30 13.63 -16.97
N VAL A 233 -14.06 13.34 -15.90
CA VAL A 233 -14.82 14.32 -15.15
C VAL A 233 -14.58 14.09 -13.67
N GLN A 234 -14.05 15.10 -12.98
CA GLN A 234 -13.94 15.09 -11.53
C GLN A 234 -15.23 15.64 -10.91
N LEU A 235 -15.77 14.91 -9.93
CA LEU A 235 -17.06 15.16 -9.33
C LEU A 235 -16.91 15.65 -7.90
N ARG A 236 -17.87 16.45 -7.45
CA ARG A 236 -17.91 16.97 -6.07
C ARG A 236 -18.06 15.83 -5.05
N PRO A 237 -17.53 15.99 -3.83
CA PRO A 237 -17.74 15.03 -2.75
C PRO A 237 -19.23 14.74 -2.54
N GLY A 238 -19.55 13.48 -2.24
CA GLY A 238 -20.93 13.07 -1.94
C GLY A 238 -21.78 12.66 -3.16
N VAL A 239 -21.40 13.06 -4.38
CA VAL A 239 -22.21 12.82 -5.58
C VAL A 239 -22.10 11.37 -6.06
N THR A 240 -23.24 10.69 -6.21
CA THR A 240 -23.34 9.28 -6.64
C THR A 240 -23.98 9.09 -8.01
N SER A 241 -24.22 10.18 -8.74
CA SER A 241 -24.76 10.13 -10.10
C SER A 241 -24.24 11.29 -10.94
N TYR A 242 -24.07 11.04 -12.24
CA TYR A 242 -23.65 12.05 -13.22
C TYR A 242 -24.38 11.84 -14.55
N VAL A 243 -24.65 12.92 -15.27
CA VAL A 243 -25.26 12.86 -16.60
C VAL A 243 -24.22 13.31 -17.62
N ILE A 244 -23.79 12.39 -18.47
CA ILE A 244 -22.97 12.67 -19.65
C ILE A 244 -23.89 13.35 -20.67
N SER A 245 -23.52 14.54 -21.14
CA SER A 245 -24.36 15.39 -22.02
C SER A 245 -23.91 15.44 -23.47
N ASP A 246 -22.76 14.85 -23.75
CA ASP A 246 -22.04 14.87 -25.02
C ASP A 246 -21.86 13.44 -25.59
N ALA A 247 -22.68 12.49 -25.16
CA ALA A 247 -22.63 11.12 -25.67
C ALA A 247 -22.99 11.09 -27.16
N LEU A 248 -22.34 10.20 -27.93
CA LEU A 248 -22.60 10.03 -29.35
C LEU A 248 -23.84 9.13 -29.58
N GLU A 249 -24.76 9.61 -30.41
CA GLU A 249 -26.03 8.94 -30.68
C GLU A 249 -25.82 7.53 -31.27
N GLY A 250 -26.60 6.55 -30.80
CA GLY A 250 -26.55 5.17 -31.31
C GLY A 250 -25.27 4.39 -31.01
N LEU A 251 -24.26 5.00 -30.37
CA LEU A 251 -22.98 4.35 -30.07
C LEU A 251 -22.91 3.85 -28.62
N ARG A 252 -22.29 2.68 -28.43
CA ARG A 252 -22.04 2.11 -27.11
C ARG A 252 -20.89 2.84 -26.42
N HIS A 253 -21.19 3.38 -25.24
CA HIS A 253 -20.23 4.06 -24.38
C HIS A 253 -19.84 3.14 -23.24
N ILE A 254 -18.55 3.12 -22.91
CA ILE A 254 -17.99 2.47 -21.73
C ILE A 254 -17.70 3.53 -20.67
N VAL A 255 -17.99 3.21 -19.43
CA VAL A 255 -17.82 4.09 -18.27
C VAL A 255 -17.09 3.33 -17.16
N ARG A 256 -16.16 4.03 -16.51
CA ARG A 256 -15.51 3.61 -15.26
C ARG A 256 -15.58 4.75 -14.25
N VAL A 257 -15.66 4.41 -12.97
CA VAL A 257 -15.67 5.38 -11.87
C VAL A 257 -14.61 4.95 -10.86
N ARG A 258 -13.86 5.91 -10.30
CA ARG A 258 -13.00 5.70 -9.13
C ARG A 258 -13.30 6.73 -8.07
N CYS A 259 -12.81 6.50 -6.84
CA CYS A 259 -13.09 7.37 -5.71
C CYS A 259 -11.86 7.63 -4.85
N ARG A 260 -11.91 8.73 -4.11
CA ARG A 260 -10.92 9.13 -3.10
C ARG A 260 -11.66 9.83 -1.97
N GLU A 261 -11.05 9.87 -0.81
CA GLU A 261 -11.53 10.67 0.32
C GLU A 261 -11.62 12.17 -0.05
N GLU A 262 -12.61 12.87 0.50
CA GLU A 262 -13.03 14.23 0.14
C GLU A 262 -11.96 15.31 0.33
N TYR A 263 -11.09 15.17 1.33
CA TYR A 263 -9.97 16.09 1.62
C TYR A 263 -8.66 15.67 0.97
N ASN A 264 -8.70 14.77 -0.02
CA ASN A 264 -7.52 14.25 -0.71
C ASN A 264 -6.57 13.46 0.22
N HIS A 265 -7.07 12.86 1.29
CA HIS A 265 -6.28 11.93 2.07
C HIS A 265 -6.06 10.63 1.30
N GLY A 266 -4.84 10.10 1.38
CA GLY A 266 -4.48 8.85 0.75
C GLY A 266 -4.49 8.86 -0.77
N ALA A 267 -4.70 7.70 -1.38
CA ALA A 267 -4.67 7.48 -2.82
C ALA A 267 -6.08 7.25 -3.40
N TRP A 268 -6.21 7.48 -4.71
CA TRP A 268 -7.37 7.05 -5.48
C TRP A 268 -7.55 5.53 -5.41
N SER A 269 -8.80 5.08 -5.41
CA SER A 269 -9.14 3.68 -5.63
C SER A 269 -8.70 3.23 -7.03
N GLU A 270 -8.65 1.93 -7.24
CA GLU A 270 -8.67 1.40 -8.60
C GLU A 270 -9.96 1.84 -9.32
N TRP A 271 -9.94 1.82 -10.64
CA TRP A 271 -11.14 2.00 -11.44
C TRP A 271 -12.14 0.88 -11.19
N SER A 272 -13.43 1.21 -11.21
CA SER A 272 -14.50 0.22 -11.19
C SER A 272 -14.41 -0.70 -12.41
N ARG A 273 -15.16 -1.81 -12.35
CA ARG A 273 -15.43 -2.61 -13.55
C ARG A 273 -16.09 -1.73 -14.62
N GLU A 274 -15.84 -2.08 -15.88
CA GLU A 274 -16.47 -1.41 -17.02
C GLU A 274 -17.97 -1.61 -16.99
N SER A 275 -18.69 -0.52 -17.17
CA SER A 275 -20.13 -0.50 -17.37
C SER A 275 -20.42 0.14 -18.71
N SER A 276 -21.47 -0.30 -19.40
CA SER A 276 -21.77 0.21 -20.74
C SER A 276 -23.22 0.60 -20.89
N GLY A 277 -23.47 1.61 -21.72
CA GLY A 277 -24.81 2.01 -22.12
C GLY A 277 -24.82 2.60 -23.53
N ILE A 278 -25.98 2.56 -24.16
CA ILE A 278 -26.24 3.21 -25.46
C ILE A 278 -27.24 4.34 -25.17
N PRO A 279 -27.02 5.56 -25.68
CA PRO A 279 -27.98 6.66 -25.53
C PRO A 279 -29.36 6.31 -26.10
N TRP A 280 -30.37 7.08 -25.71
CA TRP A 280 -31.74 6.83 -26.17
C TRP A 280 -31.83 6.96 -27.69
N THR A 281 -32.51 6.00 -28.32
CA THR A 281 -32.88 6.06 -29.73
C THR A 281 -34.40 5.90 -29.80
N GLU A 282 -35.03 6.67 -30.67
CA GLU A 282 -36.46 6.53 -30.92
C GLU A 282 -36.74 5.10 -31.42
N PRO A 283 -37.73 4.39 -30.84
CA PRO A 283 -38.18 3.12 -31.38
C PRO A 283 -38.57 3.34 -32.84
N LYS A 284 -37.98 2.58 -33.76
CA LYS A 284 -38.46 2.59 -35.14
C LYS A 284 -39.86 1.97 -35.13
N ASP A 285 -40.86 2.74 -35.53
CA ASP A 285 -42.16 2.17 -35.85
C ASP A 285 -41.96 1.07 -36.91
N PRO A 286 -42.67 -0.08 -36.81
CA PRO A 286 -42.59 -1.10 -37.84
C PRO A 286 -43.01 -0.48 -39.18
N GLU A 287 -42.06 -0.42 -40.10
CA GLU A 287 -42.28 0.05 -41.46
C GLU A 287 -43.37 -0.82 -42.09
N PRO A 288 -44.49 -0.25 -42.59
CA PRO A 288 -45.51 -1.04 -43.25
C PRO A 288 -44.88 -1.66 -44.51
N GLU A 289 -44.93 -2.99 -44.62
CA GLU A 289 -44.52 -3.72 -45.81
C GLU A 289 -45.27 -3.17 -47.03
N LEU A 290 -44.64 -2.29 -47.79
CA LEU A 290 -45.17 -1.84 -49.06
C LEU A 290 -44.86 -2.96 -50.07
N THR A 291 -45.82 -3.87 -50.26
CA THR A 291 -45.80 -4.82 -51.37
C THR A 291 -45.70 -4.06 -52.69
N SER A 292 -44.49 -4.09 -53.24
CA SER A 292 -44.14 -3.57 -54.55
C SER A 292 -44.84 -4.40 -55.63
N TYR A 293 -45.96 -3.89 -56.15
CA TYR A 293 -46.58 -4.39 -57.38
C TYR A 293 -46.12 -3.48 -58.53
N PHE A 294 -45.17 -3.95 -59.33
CA PHE A 294 -44.81 -3.32 -60.60
C PHE A 294 -45.66 -3.94 -61.72
N PRO A 295 -46.52 -3.19 -62.43
CA PRO A 295 -47.04 -3.62 -63.72
C PRO A 295 -46.01 -3.32 -64.82
N GLU A 296 -45.58 -4.36 -65.53
CA GLU A 296 -44.75 -4.26 -66.73
C GLU A 296 -45.53 -3.55 -67.86
N PHE A 297 -44.95 -2.50 -68.45
CA PHE A 297 -45.35 -1.99 -69.75
C PHE A 297 -44.12 -1.87 -70.67
N PRO A 298 -44.22 -2.31 -71.94
CA PRO A 298 -43.07 -2.50 -72.82
C PRO A 298 -42.58 -1.22 -73.52
N TYR A 299 -41.27 -1.20 -73.76
CA TYR A 299 -40.49 -0.14 -74.40
C TYR A 299 -40.83 0.07 -75.88
N TYR A 300 -40.87 1.34 -76.30
CA TYR A 300 -40.59 1.75 -77.68
C TYR A 300 -39.59 2.91 -77.68
N PHE A 301 -38.46 2.72 -78.37
CA PHE A 301 -37.47 3.75 -78.67
C PHE A 301 -37.83 4.46 -79.98
N ILE A 302 -37.70 5.79 -80.03
CA ILE A 302 -37.41 6.54 -81.25
C ILE A 302 -36.30 7.55 -80.93
N ASN A 303 -35.21 7.47 -81.70
CA ASN A 303 -34.10 8.43 -81.74
C ASN A 303 -34.52 9.67 -82.55
N THR A 304 -34.07 10.87 -82.16
CA THR A 304 -33.18 11.75 -82.96
C THR A 304 -32.90 13.11 -82.31
N GLU A 305 -31.68 13.60 -82.56
CA GLU A 305 -31.23 15.00 -82.70
C GLU A 305 -30.79 15.86 -81.49
N LYS A 306 -29.49 16.21 -81.53
CA LYS A 306 -28.76 17.37 -80.94
C LYS A 306 -29.34 18.67 -81.59
N PRO A 307 -29.24 19.93 -81.06
CA PRO A 307 -28.03 20.47 -80.42
C PRO A 307 -28.13 21.68 -79.43
N THR A 308 -26.95 22.14 -79.00
CA THR A 308 -26.55 23.55 -78.73
C THR A 308 -26.54 24.09 -77.29
N THR A 309 -25.33 24.36 -76.80
CA THR A 309 -24.96 25.33 -75.73
C THR A 309 -25.10 26.77 -76.25
N PRO A 310 -25.36 27.80 -75.42
CA PRO A 310 -24.23 28.58 -74.90
C PRO A 310 -24.40 29.20 -73.49
N GLU A 311 -23.27 29.74 -73.04
CA GLU A 311 -22.93 30.41 -71.78
C GLU A 311 -23.84 31.57 -71.33
N ILE A 312 -23.98 31.75 -70.01
CA ILE A 312 -24.15 33.06 -69.37
C ILE A 312 -23.26 33.13 -68.12
N SER A 313 -22.29 34.03 -68.19
CA SER A 313 -21.40 34.51 -67.14
C SER A 313 -22.19 35.30 -66.07
N LYS A 314 -21.81 35.14 -64.80
CA LYS A 314 -22.09 36.14 -63.76
C LYS A 314 -20.80 36.47 -63.02
N GLU A 315 -20.45 37.74 -63.08
CA GLU A 315 -19.31 38.38 -62.44
C GLU A 315 -19.81 39.15 -61.21
N LEU A 316 -19.01 39.01 -60.13
CA LEU A 316 -18.79 39.91 -59.00
C LEU A 316 -19.93 40.24 -58.00
N ASP A 317 -19.73 39.82 -56.74
CA ASP A 317 -19.52 40.80 -55.67
C ASP A 317 -18.60 40.21 -54.58
N ILE A 318 -17.39 40.76 -54.44
CA ILE A 318 -16.47 40.47 -53.34
C ILE A 318 -16.64 41.59 -52.34
N GLN A 319 -17.32 41.30 -51.24
CA GLN A 319 -17.48 42.25 -50.14
C GLN A 319 -16.17 42.33 -49.35
N GLN A 320 -15.38 43.37 -49.62
CA GLN A 320 -14.27 43.78 -48.77
C GLN A 320 -14.83 44.23 -47.41
N VAL A 321 -14.54 43.44 -46.36
CA VAL A 321 -14.76 43.85 -44.98
C VAL A 321 -13.58 44.72 -44.54
N GLU A 322 -13.87 46.00 -44.33
CA GLU A 322 -12.98 47.00 -43.78
C GLU A 322 -12.64 46.63 -42.33
N VAL A 323 -11.35 46.40 -42.05
CA VAL A 323 -10.83 46.00 -40.74
C VAL A 323 -10.80 47.22 -39.80
N PRO A 324 -11.37 47.16 -38.58
CA PRO A 324 -11.22 48.22 -37.59
C PRO A 324 -9.85 48.11 -36.91
N THR A 325 -8.85 48.80 -37.47
CA THR A 325 -7.44 48.74 -37.03
C THR A 325 -7.16 49.45 -35.69
N LEU A 326 -8.12 50.17 -35.10
CA LEU A 326 -7.89 50.94 -33.87
C LEU A 326 -8.09 50.12 -32.58
N ALA A 327 -9.04 49.19 -32.55
CA ALA A 327 -9.32 48.38 -31.35
C ALA A 327 -8.24 47.31 -31.09
N SER A 328 -7.63 46.78 -32.16
CA SER A 328 -6.57 45.77 -32.08
C SER A 328 -5.28 46.34 -31.49
N LEU A 329 -4.92 47.58 -31.83
CA LEU A 329 -3.69 48.21 -31.33
C LEU A 329 -3.73 48.46 -29.82
N HIS A 330 -4.89 48.87 -29.29
CA HIS A 330 -5.08 49.06 -27.85
C HIS A 330 -5.01 47.74 -27.08
N LEU A 331 -5.61 46.66 -27.60
CA LEU A 331 -5.52 45.33 -26.98
C LEU A 331 -4.08 44.82 -26.97
N VAL A 332 -3.35 44.97 -28.09
CA VAL A 332 -1.93 44.59 -28.17
C VAL A 332 -1.08 45.43 -27.22
N LEU A 333 -1.33 46.73 -27.11
CA LEU A 333 -0.60 47.62 -26.19
C LEU A 333 -0.85 47.24 -24.73
N MET A 334 -2.09 46.92 -24.36
CA MET A 334 -2.42 46.47 -23.00
C MET A 334 -1.77 45.13 -22.64
N VAL A 335 -1.68 44.19 -23.60
CA VAL A 335 -0.97 42.92 -23.40
C VAL A 335 0.52 43.16 -23.25
N VAL A 336 1.14 44.02 -24.06
CA VAL A 336 2.57 44.36 -23.95
C VAL A 336 2.88 45.05 -22.62
N ILE A 337 2.03 45.98 -22.17
CA ILE A 337 2.18 46.64 -20.87
C ILE A 337 2.02 45.63 -19.71
N SER A 338 1.04 44.72 -19.79
CA SER A 338 0.84 43.69 -18.77
C SER A 338 2.04 42.75 -18.65
N VAL A 339 2.57 42.30 -19.80
CA VAL A 339 3.72 41.40 -19.85
C VAL A 339 4.98 42.09 -19.31
N THR A 340 5.23 43.35 -19.68
CA THR A 340 6.41 44.10 -19.20
C THR A 340 6.35 44.38 -17.69
N VAL A 341 5.16 44.67 -17.14
CA VAL A 341 4.97 44.81 -15.68
C VAL A 341 5.16 43.47 -14.96
N GLY A 342 4.68 42.36 -15.54
CA GLY A 342 4.92 41.03 -14.99
C GLY A 342 6.40 40.66 -14.93
N PHE A 343 7.15 40.93 -16.01
CA PHE A 343 8.59 40.66 -16.04
C PHE A 343 9.39 41.53 -15.09
N THR A 344 9.03 42.81 -14.92
CA THR A 344 9.71 43.69 -13.95
C THR A 344 9.45 43.26 -12.51
N LEU A 345 8.23 42.84 -12.18
CA LEU A 345 7.91 42.28 -10.86
C LEU A 345 8.67 40.98 -10.59
N ILE A 346 8.73 40.07 -11.57
CA ILE A 346 9.50 38.82 -11.44
C ILE A 346 11.00 39.12 -11.27
N ALA A 347 11.56 40.03 -12.05
CA ALA A 347 12.96 40.43 -11.93
C ALA A 347 13.26 41.08 -10.57
N LEU A 348 12.35 41.90 -10.04
CA LEU A 348 12.46 42.47 -8.70
C LEU A 348 12.41 41.38 -7.62
N ILE A 349 11.50 40.41 -7.74
CA ILE A 349 11.41 39.27 -6.83
C ILE A 349 12.69 38.43 -6.88
N ILE A 350 13.22 38.15 -8.08
CA ILE A 350 14.49 37.42 -8.23
C ILE A 350 15.65 38.21 -7.63
N PHE A 351 15.73 39.51 -7.88
CA PHE A 351 16.75 40.37 -7.28
C PHE A 351 16.63 40.39 -5.76
N TRP A 352 15.41 40.46 -5.23
CA TRP A 352 15.14 40.43 -3.79
C TRP A 352 15.51 39.08 -3.17
N CYS A 353 15.18 37.97 -3.83
CA CYS A 353 15.60 36.62 -3.45
C CYS A 353 17.13 36.49 -3.48
N ARG A 354 17.80 36.96 -4.54
CA ARG A 354 19.28 36.91 -4.64
C ARG A 354 19.98 37.81 -3.63
N LYS A 355 19.38 38.95 -3.26
CA LYS A 355 19.92 39.85 -2.24
C LYS A 355 19.70 39.31 -0.83
N ARG A 356 18.53 38.70 -0.57
CA ARG A 356 18.19 38.11 0.72
C ARG A 356 18.86 36.74 0.94
N TRP A 357 19.25 36.07 -0.13
CA TRP A 357 19.93 34.77 -0.15
C TRP A 357 21.16 34.85 -1.05
N GLY A 358 22.08 35.78 -0.75
CA GLY A 358 23.38 35.80 -1.41
C GLY A 358 24.07 34.44 -1.25
N PRO A 359 24.69 33.88 -2.30
CA PRO A 359 25.27 32.55 -2.22
C PRO A 359 26.44 32.54 -1.22
N PRO A 360 26.60 31.47 -0.41
CA PRO A 360 27.82 31.29 0.36
C PRO A 360 29.01 31.22 -0.62
N SER A 361 30.08 31.96 -0.30
CA SER A 361 31.30 31.96 -1.09
C SER A 361 31.84 30.54 -1.24
N TYR A 362 31.98 30.11 -2.49
CA TYR A 362 32.66 28.88 -2.86
C TYR A 362 34.15 29.05 -2.50
N ARG A 363 34.57 28.44 -1.39
CA ARG A 363 36.00 28.37 -1.03
C ARG A 363 36.66 27.31 -1.92
N GLU A 364 37.40 27.82 -2.87
CA GLU A 364 38.25 27.08 -3.79
C GLU A 364 39.31 26.29 -3.00
N GLY A 365 39.30 24.97 -3.16
CA GLY A 365 40.28 24.08 -2.55
C GLY A 365 41.58 24.04 -3.35
N LYS A 366 42.71 24.26 -2.66
CA LYS A 366 44.05 23.76 -3.00
C LYS A 366 44.91 23.70 -1.72
N PRO A 367 45.99 22.89 -1.67
CA PRO A 367 46.18 21.88 -0.65
C PRO A 367 47.30 22.22 0.36
N SER A 368 47.43 21.33 1.36
CA SER A 368 48.55 21.13 2.29
C SER A 368 48.73 22.13 3.46
N THR A 369 48.62 21.64 4.70
CA THR A 369 49.76 21.24 5.58
C THR A 369 49.25 21.14 7.03
N ALA A 370 49.59 20.05 7.72
CA ALA A 370 49.22 19.79 9.12
C ALA A 370 49.87 20.80 10.10
N PRO A 371 49.25 21.16 11.23
CA PRO A 371 49.96 21.81 12.32
C PRO A 371 50.31 20.84 13.45
N THR A 372 51.57 20.96 13.83
CA THR A 372 52.33 20.25 14.85
C THR A 372 51.90 20.64 16.27
N TYR A 373 51.89 19.65 17.16
CA TYR A 373 51.74 19.80 18.61
C TYR A 373 52.90 20.60 19.22
N ALA A 374 52.62 21.47 20.19
CA ALA A 374 53.62 22.03 21.11
C ALA A 374 53.10 21.91 22.56
N LEU A 375 54.01 21.48 23.45
CA LEU A 375 53.78 21.03 24.83
C LEU A 375 54.06 22.14 25.89
N ALA A 376 53.23 22.15 26.93
CA ALA A 376 53.49 22.42 28.37
C ALA A 376 53.87 23.86 28.84
N PRO A 377 53.71 24.26 30.15
CA PRO A 377 53.57 23.42 31.36
C PRO A 377 52.59 23.85 32.50
N LEU A 378 52.45 22.88 33.43
CA LEU A 378 51.82 22.69 34.77
C LEU A 378 51.63 23.84 35.80
N SER A 379 50.57 23.71 36.62
CA SER A 379 50.48 23.81 38.13
C SER A 379 49.22 24.58 38.64
N PRO A 380 48.72 24.41 39.90
CA PRO A 380 48.31 23.21 40.63
C PRO A 380 46.85 23.28 41.18
N GLU A 381 46.38 22.16 41.71
CA GLU A 381 45.04 21.85 42.27
C GLU A 381 44.86 22.31 43.75
N PRO A 382 43.62 22.61 44.23
CA PRO A 382 43.31 22.68 45.65
C PRO A 382 42.27 21.62 46.12
N PRO A 383 42.18 21.33 47.44
CA PRO A 383 42.09 19.95 47.92
C PRO A 383 40.70 19.45 48.32
N LEU A 384 40.62 18.12 48.38
CA LEU A 384 39.59 17.29 49.01
C LEU A 384 39.38 17.65 50.50
N SER A 385 38.12 17.86 50.88
CA SER A 385 37.67 17.90 52.27
C SER A 385 36.82 16.66 52.57
N ALA A 386 37.25 15.92 53.59
CA ALA A 386 36.60 14.75 54.14
C ALA A 386 35.69 15.13 55.32
N SER A 387 34.49 14.55 55.41
CA SER A 387 33.73 14.29 56.64
C SER A 387 32.39 13.57 56.35
N PRO A 388 31.82 12.82 57.31
CA PRO A 388 31.37 11.45 57.07
C PRO A 388 29.86 11.21 57.08
N LEU A 389 29.51 10.02 56.56
CA LEU A 389 28.19 9.38 56.57
C LEU A 389 27.71 9.11 58.01
N LEU A 390 26.49 9.55 58.31
CA LEU A 390 25.69 9.13 59.46
C LEU A 390 24.36 8.55 58.97
N SER A 391 24.04 7.39 59.54
CA SER A 391 22.92 6.48 59.30
C SER A 391 21.53 7.09 59.55
N PRO A 392 20.46 6.49 58.98
CA PRO A 392 19.10 6.97 59.16
C PRO A 392 18.51 6.55 60.52
N PRO A 393 17.64 7.36 61.16
CA PRO A 393 16.86 6.90 62.29
C PRO A 393 15.53 6.28 61.85
N ALA A 394 15.05 5.40 62.72
CA ALA A 394 13.87 4.56 62.62
C ALA A 394 12.54 5.33 62.56
N SER A 395 11.52 4.60 62.13
CA SER A 395 10.09 4.91 62.32
C SER A 395 9.72 5.09 63.80
N PRO A 396 8.58 5.76 64.07
CA PRO A 396 7.49 4.98 64.65
C PRO A 396 6.09 5.29 64.10
N PHE A 397 5.28 4.23 64.14
CA PHE A 397 3.83 4.13 64.27
C PHE A 397 3.09 5.33 64.91
N SER A 398 1.95 5.75 64.33
CA SER A 398 0.58 5.41 64.78
C SER A 398 -0.51 6.36 64.27
N GLU A 399 -1.52 5.73 63.66
CA GLU A 399 -2.98 5.90 63.79
C GLU A 399 -3.72 7.26 63.88
N SER A 400 -4.88 7.22 63.20
CA SER A 400 -6.16 7.91 63.45
C SER A 400 -6.28 9.34 62.92
N SER A 401 -7.42 9.87 62.46
CA SER A 401 -8.72 9.45 61.92
C SER A 401 -9.57 10.74 61.88
N VAL A 402 -10.62 10.81 61.03
CA VAL A 402 -11.75 11.80 61.07
C VAL A 402 -11.41 13.18 60.44
N ASP A 403 -12.20 13.86 59.58
CA ASP A 403 -13.57 13.72 59.05
C ASP A 403 -13.70 14.51 57.71
N SER A 404 -14.58 14.02 56.82
CA SER A 404 -15.57 14.64 55.89
C SER A 404 -15.49 16.11 55.34
N PRO A 405 -16.29 16.51 54.30
CA PRO A 405 -17.37 15.79 53.60
C PRO A 405 -17.36 15.84 52.05
N ARG A 406 -18.24 14.97 51.53
CA ARG A 406 -18.71 14.73 50.17
C ARG A 406 -19.57 15.88 49.60
N VAL A 407 -19.59 16.00 48.27
CA VAL A 407 -20.75 16.47 47.49
C VAL A 407 -21.15 15.38 46.50
N LEU A 408 -22.47 15.25 46.37
CA LEU A 408 -23.32 14.21 45.82
C LEU A 408 -23.61 14.46 44.32
N ASP A 409 -23.68 13.42 43.47
CA ASP A 409 -24.89 13.19 42.65
C ASP A 409 -25.00 11.76 42.06
N ASN A 410 -26.25 11.34 41.91
CA ASN A 410 -26.83 10.00 41.63
C ASN A 410 -26.50 9.44 40.22
N GLY A 411 -26.20 8.15 40.00
CA GLY A 411 -27.09 6.96 39.98
C GLY A 411 -27.36 6.49 38.53
N PRO A 412 -27.98 5.32 38.24
CA PRO A 412 -27.66 3.94 38.59
C PRO A 412 -27.49 3.03 37.32
N TYR A 413 -26.65 2.00 37.34
CA TYR A 413 -26.88 0.66 36.73
C TYR A 413 -25.66 -0.23 37.05
N ASP A 414 -25.80 -1.01 38.13
CA ASP A 414 -25.01 -2.21 38.39
C ASP A 414 -25.92 -3.40 38.12
N VAL A 415 -25.55 -4.27 37.18
CA VAL A 415 -26.03 -5.65 37.13
C VAL A 415 -24.81 -6.56 37.02
N ALA A 416 -24.67 -7.37 38.05
CA ALA A 416 -23.57 -8.25 38.32
C ALA A 416 -23.48 -9.46 37.37
N ASN A 417 -22.24 -9.96 37.27
CA ASN A 417 -21.81 -11.36 37.25
C ASN A 417 -22.69 -12.42 36.56
N ALA A 418 -22.11 -13.05 35.55
CA ALA A 418 -22.17 -14.50 35.40
C ALA A 418 -20.87 -15.02 34.77
N ASP A 419 -20.00 -15.56 35.63
CA ASP A 419 -18.97 -16.55 35.28
C ASP A 419 -19.62 -17.86 34.80
N TYR A 420 -18.77 -18.80 34.35
CA TYR A 420 -19.04 -20.16 33.83
C TYR A 420 -19.14 -20.28 32.29
N PHE A 421 -18.10 -20.82 31.66
CA PHE A 421 -18.03 -22.26 31.36
C PHE A 421 -16.63 -22.70 30.90
N LEU A 422 -16.21 -23.82 31.48
CA LEU A 422 -14.97 -24.55 31.26
C LEU A 422 -14.91 -25.22 29.87
N LEU A 423 -13.69 -25.30 29.35
CA LEU A 423 -13.27 -26.17 28.24
C LEU A 423 -13.45 -27.66 28.58
N PRO A 424 -13.60 -28.54 27.57
CA PRO A 424 -13.34 -29.97 27.71
C PRO A 424 -12.14 -30.42 26.85
N LYS A 425 -11.14 -31.05 27.47
CA LYS A 425 -10.74 -32.46 27.26
C LYS A 425 -9.37 -32.76 27.85
#